data_AF-A0A3E2HQI3-F1
#
_entry.id   AF-A0A3E2HQI3-F1
#
_cell.length_a   1.000
_cell.length_b   1.000
_cell.length_c   1.000
_cell.angle_alpha   90.00
_cell.angle_beta   90.00
_cell.angle_gamma   90.00
#
_symmetry.space_group_name_H-M   'P 1'
#
loop_
_entity.id
_entity.type
_entity.pdbx_description
1 polymer ?
#
loop_
_entity_poly.entity_id
_entity_poly.type
_entity_poly.pdbx_seq_one_letter_code
_entity_poly.pdbx_strand_id
1 'polypeptide(L)'
;MSNEQIEYHTKDNSKLRRLLRERDMSDHGDRKELIARLERSTIDYNNLSVEQMNQMLKDRGLRMSQMGTKETKIARLRLNDKEDRDTGCIEDGGLYAQLSVYERVIGDLLEKQRIAMNDMTYSNLQPARILALIRKRYLSETGSTKVLIKRLQNYDRKTIAKDLKKIKNLHDSVKPKLESRLGHPINTAIEVLDHMSTSAEDYALVEEVRQRPSKPMCSYNWRDSHWADRTYQQLTEICTRRGMPGHGPKAAMLKWLDTGELDYEDLFITSLESLCKERGLPCKSTSKKDDLVKLLRENDEMEV
;
A
#
# COMPACT_ATOMS: atom_id res chain seq x y z
N MET A 1 -0.67 -24.51 17.31
CA MET A 1 -0.47 -23.07 17.07
C MET A 1 -1.45 -22.33 17.95
N SER A 2 -0.97 -21.55 18.92
CA SER A 2 -1.83 -20.81 19.86
C SER A 2 -2.68 -19.81 19.10
N ASN A 3 -4.00 -19.82 19.33
CA ASN A 3 -4.84 -18.67 18.99
C ASN A 3 -4.32 -17.51 19.84
N GLU A 4 -3.59 -16.56 19.24
CA GLU A 4 -3.34 -15.27 19.88
C GLU A 4 -4.70 -14.67 20.20
N GLN A 5 -5.00 -14.55 21.49
CA GLN A 5 -6.26 -14.02 21.96
C GLN A 5 -6.23 -12.50 21.77
N ILE A 6 -7.20 -11.96 21.04
CA ILE A 6 -7.29 -10.51 20.79
C ILE A 6 -7.55 -9.81 22.13
N GLU A 7 -6.71 -8.85 22.48
CA GLU A 7 -6.90 -8.00 23.66
C GLU A 7 -7.96 -6.94 23.37
N TYR A 8 -9.24 -7.27 23.59
CA TYR A 8 -10.35 -6.37 23.24
C TYR A 8 -10.37 -5.04 24.02
N HIS A 9 -9.76 -4.99 25.20
CA HIS A 9 -9.76 -3.78 26.02
C HIS A 9 -8.93 -2.63 25.44
N THR A 10 -7.95 -2.92 24.61
CA THR A 10 -7.11 -1.92 23.94
C THR A 10 -7.74 -1.39 22.65
N LYS A 11 -8.71 -2.12 22.08
CA LYS A 11 -9.28 -1.80 20.76
C LYS A 11 -10.15 -0.54 20.76
N ASP A 12 -10.06 0.23 19.69
CA ASP A 12 -10.96 1.35 19.40
C ASP A 12 -12.41 0.86 19.33
N ASN A 13 -13.39 1.69 19.72
CA ASN A 13 -14.81 1.34 19.60
C ASN A 13 -15.21 0.96 18.16
N SER A 14 -14.65 1.63 17.14
CA SER A 14 -14.89 1.29 15.73
C SER A 14 -14.36 -0.11 15.39
N LYS A 15 -13.20 -0.49 15.92
CA LYS A 15 -12.63 -1.83 15.77
C LYS A 15 -13.49 -2.90 16.45
N LEU A 16 -13.94 -2.65 17.68
CA LEU A 16 -14.84 -3.56 18.40
C LEU A 16 -16.12 -3.82 17.60
N ARG A 17 -16.77 -2.75 17.11
CA ARG A 17 -17.99 -2.86 16.31
C ARG A 17 -17.75 -3.61 15.01
N ARG A 18 -16.61 -3.39 14.34
CA ARG A 18 -16.23 -4.15 13.16
C ARG A 18 -16.10 -5.65 13.45
N LEU A 19 -15.35 -6.01 14.49
CA LEU A 19 -15.15 -7.41 14.87
C LEU A 19 -16.48 -8.11 15.20
N LEU A 20 -17.46 -7.40 15.76
CA LEU A 20 -18.82 -7.91 15.98
C LEU A 20 -19.58 -8.12 14.66
N ARG A 21 -19.55 -7.14 13.75
CA ARG A 21 -20.22 -7.26 12.43
C ARG A 21 -19.67 -8.42 11.61
N GLU A 22 -18.36 -8.63 11.64
CA GLU A 22 -17.70 -9.74 10.94
C GLU A 22 -18.08 -11.13 11.50
N ARG A 23 -18.72 -11.17 12.68
CA ARG A 23 -19.23 -12.39 13.33
C ARG A 23 -20.75 -12.46 13.30
N ASP A 24 -21.40 -11.61 12.51
CA ASP A 24 -22.85 -11.46 12.43
C ASP A 24 -23.51 -11.20 13.80
N MET A 25 -22.80 -10.48 14.68
CA MET A 25 -23.27 -10.12 16.01
C MET A 25 -23.73 -8.66 16.06
N SER A 26 -24.63 -8.36 17.01
CA SER A 26 -25.05 -6.98 17.27
C SER A 26 -23.86 -6.11 17.69
N ASP A 27 -23.63 -5.03 16.95
CA ASP A 27 -22.59 -4.04 17.19
C ASP A 27 -23.11 -2.79 17.93
N HIS A 28 -24.30 -2.85 18.52
CA HIS A 28 -24.92 -1.77 19.31
C HIS A 28 -24.60 -1.89 20.80
N GLY A 29 -24.76 -0.79 21.54
CA GLY A 29 -24.51 -0.74 22.97
C GLY A 29 -23.23 -0.02 23.36
N ASP A 30 -22.95 -0.05 24.67
CA ASP A 30 -21.78 0.59 25.27
C ASP A 30 -20.51 -0.25 25.10
N ARG A 31 -19.34 0.36 25.36
CA ARG A 31 -18.04 -0.30 25.19
C ARG A 31 -17.92 -1.61 25.98
N LYS A 32 -18.43 -1.67 27.21
CA LYS A 32 -18.34 -2.85 28.06
C LYS A 32 -19.19 -3.99 27.50
N GLU A 33 -20.38 -3.68 26.99
CA GLU A 33 -21.24 -4.64 26.32
C GLU A 33 -20.62 -5.20 25.04
N LEU A 34 -19.99 -4.35 24.22
CA LEU A 34 -19.28 -4.79 23.01
C LEU A 34 -18.14 -5.76 23.35
N ILE A 35 -17.30 -5.40 24.33
CA ILE A 35 -16.18 -6.24 24.78
C ILE A 35 -16.70 -7.56 25.34
N ALA A 36 -17.70 -7.55 26.23
CA ALA A 36 -18.25 -8.76 26.83
C ALA A 36 -18.84 -9.73 25.78
N ARG A 37 -19.39 -9.22 24.66
CA ARG A 37 -19.84 -10.05 23.54
C ARG A 37 -18.67 -10.66 22.78
N LEU A 38 -17.61 -9.88 22.53
CA LEU A 38 -16.41 -10.34 21.85
C LEU A 38 -15.61 -11.35 22.68
N GLU A 39 -15.61 -11.25 24.00
CA GLU A 39 -14.97 -12.23 24.89
C GLU A 39 -15.68 -13.58 24.90
N ARG A 40 -16.99 -13.60 24.60
CA ARG A 40 -17.80 -14.82 24.51
C ARG A 40 -17.82 -15.41 23.10
N SER A 41 -17.13 -14.80 22.15
CA SER A 41 -17.16 -15.17 20.74
C SER A 41 -15.77 -15.21 20.14
N THR A 42 -15.50 -16.25 19.36
CA THR A 42 -14.25 -16.38 18.60
C THR A 42 -14.56 -16.45 17.12
N ILE A 43 -13.64 -15.96 16.29
CA ILE A 43 -13.70 -16.12 14.84
C ILE A 43 -12.68 -17.17 14.43
N ASP A 44 -13.13 -18.22 13.74
CA ASP A 44 -12.25 -19.19 13.11
C ASP A 44 -12.13 -18.89 11.62
N TYR A 45 -11.06 -18.15 11.27
CA TYR A 45 -10.79 -17.81 9.88
C TYR A 45 -10.65 -19.05 8.98
N ASN A 46 -10.29 -20.23 9.50
CA ASN A 46 -10.17 -21.43 8.66
C ASN A 46 -11.51 -21.88 8.07
N ASN A 47 -12.63 -21.54 8.73
CA ASN A 47 -13.97 -21.91 8.27
C ASN A 47 -14.57 -20.90 7.27
N LEU A 48 -13.91 -19.77 7.04
CA LEU A 48 -14.37 -18.78 6.07
C LEU A 48 -14.00 -19.18 4.63
N SER A 49 -14.85 -18.77 3.68
CA SER A 49 -14.54 -18.83 2.26
C SER A 49 -13.52 -17.75 1.87
N VAL A 50 -12.87 -17.94 0.73
CA VAL A 50 -11.91 -16.97 0.19
C VAL A 50 -12.61 -15.64 -0.14
N GLU A 51 -13.85 -15.69 -0.61
CA GLU A 51 -14.68 -14.53 -0.92
C GLU A 51 -15.01 -13.73 0.34
N GLN A 52 -15.39 -14.40 1.43
CA GLN A 52 -15.62 -13.76 2.72
C GLN A 52 -14.35 -13.07 3.22
N MET A 53 -13.19 -13.74 3.14
CA MET A 53 -11.91 -13.13 3.53
C MET A 53 -11.55 -11.92 2.67
N ASN A 54 -11.76 -12.00 1.36
CA ASN A 54 -11.51 -10.87 0.45
C ASN A 54 -12.34 -9.65 0.84
N GLN A 55 -13.60 -9.87 1.21
CA GLN A 55 -14.50 -8.83 1.65
C GLN A 55 -14.06 -8.24 2.99
N MET A 56 -13.71 -9.08 3.99
CA MET A 56 -13.18 -8.61 5.28
C MET A 56 -11.90 -7.78 5.13
N LEU A 57 -10.94 -8.25 4.32
CA LEU A 57 -9.71 -7.52 4.02
C LEU A 57 -10.00 -6.16 3.38
N LYS A 58 -10.95 -6.11 2.43
CA LYS A 58 -11.38 -4.88 1.77
C LYS A 58 -12.03 -3.92 2.77
N ASP A 59 -12.93 -4.42 3.60
CA ASP A 59 -13.66 -3.60 4.56
C ASP A 59 -12.74 -3.03 5.63
N ARG A 60 -11.69 -3.77 6.00
CA ARG A 60 -10.60 -3.32 6.88
C ARG A 60 -9.62 -2.36 6.17
N GLY A 61 -9.82 -2.03 4.90
CA GLY A 61 -8.97 -1.09 4.16
C GLY A 61 -7.61 -1.65 3.74
N LEU A 62 -7.41 -2.97 3.75
CA LEU A 62 -6.15 -3.58 3.32
C LEU A 62 -6.03 -3.57 1.79
N ARG A 63 -4.84 -3.21 1.30
CA ARG A 63 -4.54 -3.18 -0.13
C ARG A 63 -4.49 -4.59 -0.71
N MET A 64 -4.76 -4.74 -2.00
CA MET A 64 -4.66 -6.04 -2.70
C MET A 64 -5.42 -7.16 -1.97
N SER A 65 -6.63 -6.86 -1.48
CA SER A 65 -7.44 -7.80 -0.69
C SER A 65 -7.69 -9.14 -1.40
N GLN A 66 -7.71 -9.14 -2.74
CA GLN A 66 -7.89 -10.33 -3.55
C GLN A 66 -6.63 -11.19 -3.73
N MET A 67 -5.43 -10.68 -3.47
CA MET A 67 -4.17 -11.43 -3.66
C MET A 67 -3.87 -12.37 -2.49
N GLY A 68 -3.05 -13.40 -2.75
CA GLY A 68 -2.59 -14.38 -1.76
C GLY A 68 -3.44 -15.64 -1.66
N THR A 69 -2.86 -16.69 -1.07
CA THR A 69 -3.59 -17.92 -0.74
C THR A 69 -4.52 -17.69 0.44
N LYS A 70 -5.35 -18.70 0.77
CA LYS A 70 -6.20 -18.66 1.98
C LYS A 70 -5.36 -18.42 3.23
N GLU A 71 -4.20 -19.06 3.33
CA GLU A 71 -3.26 -18.92 4.44
C GLU A 71 -2.70 -17.50 4.53
N THR A 72 -2.31 -16.90 3.40
CA THR A 72 -1.88 -15.49 3.37
C THR A 72 -2.99 -14.57 3.85
N LYS A 73 -4.24 -14.77 3.42
CA LYS A 73 -5.38 -13.95 3.85
C LYS A 73 -5.65 -14.07 5.35
N ILE A 74 -5.59 -15.28 5.90
CA ILE A 74 -5.71 -15.53 7.35
C ILE A 74 -4.61 -14.79 8.11
N ALA A 75 -3.35 -14.87 7.65
CA ALA A 75 -2.23 -14.19 8.28
C ALA A 75 -2.42 -12.66 8.30
N ARG A 76 -2.87 -12.09 7.18
CA ARG A 76 -3.15 -10.64 7.05
C ARG A 76 -4.30 -10.18 7.94
N LEU A 77 -5.39 -10.96 8.04
CA LEU A 77 -6.49 -10.67 8.96
C LEU A 77 -6.03 -10.69 10.42
N ARG A 78 -5.26 -11.71 10.81
CA ARG A 78 -4.67 -11.81 12.16
C ARG A 78 -3.71 -10.67 12.46
N LEU A 79 -2.88 -10.27 11.50
CA LEU A 79 -1.99 -9.13 11.64
C LEU A 79 -2.78 -7.84 11.87
N ASN A 80 -3.86 -7.64 11.11
CA ASN A 80 -4.74 -6.50 11.32
C ASN A 80 -5.50 -6.56 12.66
N ASP A 81 -5.80 -7.75 13.21
CA ASP A 81 -6.40 -7.89 14.54
C ASP A 81 -5.48 -7.39 15.66
N LYS A 82 -4.15 -7.34 15.42
CA LYS A 82 -3.18 -6.77 16.35
C LYS A 82 -3.32 -5.25 16.45
N GLU A 83 -3.74 -4.56 15.39
CA GLU A 83 -4.00 -3.13 15.46
C GLU A 83 -5.20 -2.82 16.37
N ASP A 84 -5.05 -1.79 17.20
CA ASP A 84 -6.12 -1.32 18.09
C ASP A 84 -7.20 -0.58 17.31
N ARG A 85 -6.80 0.12 16.26
CA ARG A 85 -7.68 0.91 15.40
C ARG A 85 -8.40 0.11 14.33
N ASP A 86 -9.53 0.67 13.90
CA ASP A 86 -10.20 0.27 12.67
C ASP A 86 -9.56 0.96 11.46
N THR A 87 -8.66 0.24 10.78
CA THR A 87 -8.00 0.71 9.54
C THR A 87 -8.96 0.98 8.38
N GLY A 88 -10.17 0.43 8.42
CA GLY A 88 -11.22 0.71 7.45
C GLY A 88 -12.09 1.93 7.79
N CYS A 89 -11.95 2.51 8.99
CA CYS A 89 -12.69 3.70 9.39
C CYS A 89 -12.01 4.97 8.90
N ILE A 90 -12.50 5.51 7.78
CA ILE A 90 -11.92 6.72 7.13
C ILE A 90 -11.97 7.94 8.07
N GLU A 91 -13.04 8.08 8.83
CA GLU A 91 -13.23 9.21 9.75
C GLU A 91 -12.18 9.21 10.87
N ASP A 92 -12.04 8.08 11.57
CA ASP A 92 -11.07 7.94 12.66
C ASP A 92 -9.65 8.03 12.09
N GLY A 93 -9.38 7.38 10.95
CA GLY A 93 -8.12 7.48 10.22
C GLY A 93 -7.74 8.92 9.85
N GLY A 94 -8.72 9.74 9.46
CA GLY A 94 -8.53 11.16 9.16
C GLY A 94 -8.15 11.97 10.40
N LEU A 95 -8.77 11.70 11.55
CA LEU A 95 -8.44 12.36 12.82
C LEU A 95 -7.04 11.96 13.32
N TYR A 96 -6.68 10.68 13.23
CA TYR A 96 -5.34 10.18 13.53
C TYR A 96 -4.27 10.89 12.67
N ALA A 97 -4.50 10.97 11.36
CA ALA A 97 -3.59 11.65 10.45
C ALA A 97 -3.42 13.14 10.79
N GLN A 98 -4.50 13.83 11.15
CA GLN A 98 -4.44 15.24 11.58
C GLN A 98 -3.59 15.41 12.84
N LEU A 99 -3.80 14.59 13.87
CA LEU A 99 -3.02 14.67 15.11
C LEU A 99 -1.54 14.40 14.87
N SER A 100 -1.21 13.36 14.10
CA SER A 100 0.18 13.05 13.75
C SER A 100 0.86 14.22 13.05
N VAL A 101 0.17 14.89 12.13
CA VAL A 101 0.70 16.11 11.47
C VAL A 101 0.90 17.24 12.47
N TYR A 102 -0.05 17.46 13.37
CA TYR A 102 0.05 18.53 14.36
C TYR A 102 1.21 18.30 15.34
N GLU A 103 1.38 17.08 15.81
CA GLU A 103 2.47 16.70 16.71
C GLU A 103 3.85 16.86 16.06
N ARG A 104 3.98 16.44 14.80
CA ARG A 104 5.19 16.69 14.02
C ARG A 104 5.50 18.18 13.92
N VAL A 105 4.51 18.99 13.57
CA VAL A 105 4.67 20.45 13.46
C VAL A 105 4.99 21.09 14.82
N ILE A 106 4.39 20.61 15.91
CA ILE A 106 4.74 21.03 17.27
C ILE A 106 6.21 20.72 17.56
N GLY A 107 6.67 19.49 17.27
CA GLY A 107 8.06 19.08 17.43
C GLY A 107 9.02 19.99 16.65
N ASP A 108 8.75 20.21 15.36
CA ASP A 108 9.56 21.08 14.50
C ASP A 108 9.64 22.53 15.03
N LEU A 109 8.53 23.06 15.53
CA LEU A 109 8.46 24.41 16.09
C LEU A 109 9.17 24.52 17.44
N LEU A 110 9.09 23.49 18.29
CA LEU A 110 9.82 23.43 19.55
C LEU A 110 11.33 23.38 19.30
N GLU A 111 11.78 22.62 18.30
CA GLU A 111 13.20 22.58 17.93
C GLU A 111 13.66 23.93 17.36
N LYS A 112 12.85 24.57 16.49
CA LYS A 112 13.12 25.95 16.03
C LYS A 112 13.18 26.94 17.19
N GLN A 113 12.31 26.80 18.18
CA GLN A 113 12.32 27.64 19.38
C GLN A 113 13.63 27.47 20.16
N ARG A 114 14.06 26.22 20.37
CA ARG A 114 15.32 25.88 21.04
C ARG A 114 16.52 26.51 20.32
N ILE A 115 16.58 26.40 18.98
CA ILE A 115 17.63 26.99 18.16
C ILE A 115 17.60 28.53 18.25
N ALA A 116 16.43 29.16 18.18
CA ALA A 116 16.27 30.62 18.27
C ALA A 116 16.56 31.19 19.67
N MET A 117 16.52 30.36 20.71
CA MET A 117 16.93 30.73 22.07
C MET A 117 18.45 30.71 22.26
N ASN A 118 19.20 29.95 21.45
CA ASN A 118 20.64 29.76 21.64
C ASN A 118 21.52 30.90 21.06
N ASP A 119 20.95 32.11 20.89
CA ASP A 119 21.50 33.43 20.48
C ASP A 119 22.51 33.51 19.30
N MET A 120 22.90 32.39 18.70
CA MET A 120 23.94 32.30 17.67
C MET A 120 23.41 32.29 16.24
N THR A 121 22.08 32.22 16.05
CA THR A 121 21.43 32.02 14.73
C THR A 121 21.82 33.06 13.69
N TYR A 122 22.13 34.29 14.14
CA TYR A 122 22.44 35.42 13.27
C TYR A 122 23.85 35.98 13.44
N SER A 123 24.59 35.51 14.45
CA SER A 123 25.88 36.09 14.86
C SER A 123 26.98 35.95 13.81
N ASN A 124 26.87 34.92 12.94
CA ASN A 124 27.85 34.66 11.88
C ASN A 124 27.44 35.22 10.50
N LEU A 125 26.30 35.90 10.41
CA LEU A 125 25.82 36.45 9.14
C LEU A 125 26.46 37.81 8.83
N GLN A 126 26.81 38.01 7.56
CA GLN A 126 27.31 39.30 7.08
C GLN A 126 26.22 40.39 7.23
N PRO A 127 26.58 41.65 7.52
CA PRO A 127 25.62 42.75 7.72
C PRO A 127 24.62 42.93 6.57
N ALA A 128 25.10 42.79 5.32
CA ALA A 128 24.24 42.86 4.13
C ALA A 128 23.14 41.77 4.13
N ARG A 129 23.46 40.57 4.62
CA ARG A 129 22.51 39.45 4.74
C ARG A 129 21.49 39.72 5.85
N ILE A 130 21.92 40.32 6.96
CA ILE A 130 21.03 40.72 8.07
C ILE A 130 20.03 41.78 7.58
N LEU A 131 20.48 42.80 6.86
CA LEU A 131 19.60 43.82 6.26
C LEU A 131 18.61 43.22 5.27
N ALA A 132 19.04 42.28 4.42
CA ALA A 132 18.14 41.58 3.50
C ALA A 132 17.03 40.80 4.24
N LEU A 133 17.36 40.15 5.37
CA LEU A 133 16.37 39.45 6.20
C LEU A 133 15.39 40.41 6.89
N ILE A 134 15.89 41.55 7.38
CA ILE A 134 15.07 42.63 7.95
C ILE A 134 14.05 43.12 6.93
N ARG A 135 14.48 43.44 5.70
CA ARG A 135 13.62 43.87 4.60
C ARG A 135 12.57 42.83 4.23
N LYS A 136 13.00 41.56 4.07
CA LYS A 136 12.10 40.45 3.74
C LYS A 136 10.98 40.26 4.77
N ARG A 137 11.24 40.62 6.04
CA ARG A 137 10.28 40.52 7.15
C ARG A 137 9.57 41.83 7.44
N TYR A 138 9.77 42.86 6.61
CA TYR A 138 9.19 44.19 6.78
C TYR A 138 9.49 44.82 8.15
N LEU A 139 10.71 44.59 8.65
CA LEU A 139 11.18 45.13 9.92
C LEU A 139 11.94 46.44 9.69
N SER A 140 12.00 47.31 10.71
CA SER A 140 12.78 48.55 10.64
C SER A 140 14.26 48.27 10.34
N GLU A 141 14.88 49.06 9.46
CA GLU A 141 16.30 48.97 9.08
C GLU A 141 17.23 49.80 9.97
N THR A 142 16.70 50.54 10.94
CA THR A 142 17.49 51.46 11.75
C THR A 142 18.26 50.77 12.88
N GLY A 143 19.45 51.30 13.18
CA GLY A 143 20.31 50.88 14.29
C GLY A 143 21.55 50.08 13.85
N SER A 144 22.40 49.73 14.81
CA SER A 144 23.60 48.92 14.56
C SER A 144 23.24 47.48 14.19
N THR A 145 24.17 46.73 13.58
CA THR A 145 24.00 45.30 13.25
C THR A 145 23.52 44.47 14.45
N LYS A 146 24.02 44.77 15.67
CA LYS A 146 23.59 44.12 16.92
C LYS A 146 22.11 44.37 17.23
N VAL A 147 21.61 45.58 16.96
CA VAL A 147 20.19 45.93 17.11
C VAL A 147 19.34 45.19 16.07
N LEU A 148 19.80 45.12 14.82
CA LEU A 148 19.12 44.38 13.75
C LEU A 148 19.03 42.87 14.07
N ILE A 149 20.10 42.26 14.59
CA ILE A 149 20.10 40.86 15.03
C ILE A 149 19.06 40.63 16.11
N LYS A 150 19.06 41.43 17.18
CA LYS A 150 18.06 41.31 18.25
C LYS A 150 16.63 41.46 17.73
N ARG A 151 16.43 42.35 16.74
CA ARG A 151 15.12 42.54 16.09
C ARG A 151 14.67 41.28 15.34
N LEU A 152 15.56 40.64 14.59
CA LEU A 152 15.29 39.36 13.93
C LEU A 152 14.96 38.24 14.94
N GLN A 153 15.77 38.10 15.99
CA GLN A 153 15.56 37.10 17.05
C GLN A 153 14.20 37.28 17.72
N ASN A 154 13.85 38.50 18.10
CA ASN A 154 12.55 38.80 18.73
C ASN A 154 11.38 38.53 17.78
N TYR A 155 11.54 38.85 16.49
CA TYR A 155 10.52 38.54 15.48
C TYR A 155 10.29 37.03 15.36
N ASP A 156 11.35 36.23 15.27
CA ASP A 156 11.22 34.77 15.14
C ASP A 156 10.64 34.14 16.39
N ARG A 157 11.09 34.55 17.58
CA ARG A 157 10.52 34.08 18.85
C ARG A 157 9.02 34.34 18.92
N LYS A 158 8.56 35.54 18.54
CA LYS A 158 7.14 35.88 18.48
C LYS A 158 6.37 35.06 17.44
N THR A 159 6.95 34.86 16.26
CA THR A 159 6.34 34.09 15.18
C THR A 159 6.18 32.63 15.57
N ILE A 160 7.25 32.00 16.07
CA ILE A 160 7.25 30.62 16.54
C ILE A 160 6.25 30.43 17.67
N ALA A 161 6.22 31.34 18.67
CA ALA A 161 5.27 31.25 19.77
C ALA A 161 3.80 31.36 19.31
N LYS A 162 3.52 32.23 18.33
CA LYS A 162 2.18 32.37 17.73
C LYS A 162 1.78 31.08 17.01
N ASP A 163 2.66 30.52 16.20
CA ASP A 163 2.39 29.30 15.45
C ASP A 163 2.24 28.08 16.37
N LEU A 164 3.08 27.97 17.40
CA LEU A 164 2.95 26.95 18.45
C LEU A 164 1.60 27.02 19.14
N LYS A 165 1.16 28.22 19.52
CA LYS A 165 -0.16 28.41 20.14
C LYS A 165 -1.29 27.98 19.20
N LYS A 166 -1.22 28.37 17.92
CA LYS A 166 -2.21 28.00 16.92
C LYS A 166 -2.31 26.48 16.74
N ILE A 167 -1.17 25.81 16.55
CA ILE A 167 -1.16 24.37 16.29
C ILE A 167 -1.55 23.56 17.53
N LYS A 168 -1.15 23.99 18.74
CA LYS A 168 -1.59 23.37 20.00
C LYS A 168 -3.10 23.48 20.17
N ASN A 169 -3.69 24.65 19.91
CA ASN A 169 -5.14 24.80 19.97
C ASN A 169 -5.86 23.88 18.97
N LEU A 170 -5.31 23.68 17.77
CA LEU A 170 -5.88 22.74 16.80
C LEU A 170 -5.77 21.30 17.30
N HIS A 171 -4.59 20.89 17.78
CA HIS A 171 -4.36 19.60 18.41
C HIS A 171 -5.34 19.33 19.56
N ASP A 172 -5.47 20.28 20.50
CA ASP A 172 -6.32 20.16 21.67
C ASP A 172 -7.82 20.18 21.32
N SER A 173 -8.19 20.67 20.13
CA SER A 173 -9.56 20.61 19.63
C SER A 173 -9.91 19.28 18.93
N VAL A 174 -8.91 18.55 18.44
CA VAL A 174 -9.08 17.31 17.68
C VAL A 174 -8.91 16.09 18.59
N LYS A 175 -7.92 16.10 19.49
CA LYS A 175 -7.60 14.95 20.35
C LYS A 175 -8.80 14.48 21.18
N PRO A 176 -9.54 15.34 21.90
CA PRO A 176 -10.71 14.90 22.68
C PRO A 176 -11.84 14.35 21.81
N LYS A 177 -11.98 14.84 20.57
CA LYS A 177 -13.00 14.33 19.62
C LYS A 177 -12.66 12.90 19.20
N LEU A 178 -11.38 12.63 18.94
CA LEU A 178 -10.93 11.29 18.62
C LEU A 178 -11.10 10.37 19.84
N GLU A 179 -10.52 10.71 21.00
CA GLU A 179 -10.60 9.89 22.22
C GLU A 179 -12.05 9.55 22.63
N SER A 180 -12.98 10.49 22.48
CA SER A 180 -14.41 10.25 22.71
C SER A 180 -15.00 9.18 21.77
N ARG A 181 -14.61 9.20 20.50
CA ARG A 181 -15.05 8.19 19.51
C ARG A 181 -14.44 6.82 19.80
N LEU A 182 -13.15 6.80 20.12
CA LEU A 182 -12.41 5.56 20.38
C LEU A 182 -12.81 4.90 21.70
N GLY A 183 -13.21 5.69 22.69
CA GLY A 183 -13.63 5.22 24.01
C GLY A 183 -12.48 5.02 25.00
N HIS A 184 -11.28 5.51 24.68
CA HIS A 184 -10.11 5.54 25.56
C HIS A 184 -9.14 6.65 25.16
N PRO A 185 -8.20 7.03 26.05
CA PRO A 185 -7.12 7.94 25.72
C PRO A 185 -6.20 7.37 24.65
N ILE A 186 -5.54 8.24 23.87
CA ILE A 186 -4.60 7.83 22.83
C ILE A 186 -3.18 8.36 23.04
N ASN A 187 -2.24 7.51 22.65
CA ASN A 187 -0.86 7.88 22.39
C ASN A 187 -0.55 7.68 20.90
N THR A 188 -0.85 8.71 20.13
CA THR A 188 -0.56 8.87 18.70
C THR A 188 0.84 8.45 18.26
N ALA A 189 1.88 8.69 19.07
CA ALA A 189 3.25 8.29 18.71
C ALA A 189 3.42 6.76 18.68
N ILE A 190 2.80 6.06 19.64
CA ILE A 190 2.80 4.60 19.70
C ILE A 190 1.97 4.04 18.56
N GLU A 191 0.75 4.56 18.38
CA GLU A 191 -0.17 4.13 17.31
C GLU A 191 0.42 4.24 15.91
N VAL A 192 1.16 5.32 15.63
CA VAL A 192 1.83 5.51 14.34
C VAL A 192 2.95 4.49 14.14
N LEU A 193 3.76 4.22 15.17
CA LEU A 193 4.84 3.23 15.10
C LEU A 193 4.28 1.82 14.88
N ASP A 194 3.26 1.44 15.65
CA ASP A 194 2.62 0.14 15.54
C ASP A 194 2.00 -0.05 14.15
N HIS A 195 1.26 0.95 13.65
CA HIS A 195 0.68 0.90 12.32
C HIS A 195 1.74 0.82 11.20
N MET A 196 2.89 1.49 11.36
CA MET A 196 3.98 1.38 10.39
C MET A 196 4.59 -0.03 10.37
N SER A 197 4.75 -0.66 11.55
CA SER A 197 5.25 -2.04 11.66
C SER A 197 4.29 -3.03 11.02
N THR A 198 3.00 -2.99 11.41
CA THR A 198 1.97 -3.88 10.85
C THR A 198 1.80 -3.70 9.34
N SER A 199 1.87 -2.46 8.85
CA SER A 199 1.80 -2.19 7.40
C SER A 199 2.99 -2.76 6.63
N ALA A 200 4.19 -2.70 7.20
CA ALA A 200 5.39 -3.28 6.59
C ALA A 200 5.32 -4.81 6.55
N GLU A 201 4.85 -5.43 7.63
CA GLU A 201 4.62 -6.87 7.71
C GLU A 201 3.53 -7.33 6.72
N ASP A 202 2.40 -6.60 6.62
CA ASP A 202 1.34 -6.89 5.64
C ASP A 202 1.87 -6.82 4.22
N TYR A 203 2.70 -5.80 3.93
CA TYR A 203 3.32 -5.65 2.62
C TYR A 203 4.24 -6.84 2.29
N ALA A 204 5.05 -7.30 3.24
CA ALA A 204 5.94 -8.45 3.05
C ALA A 204 5.16 -9.73 2.69
N LEU A 205 4.03 -9.97 3.38
CA LEU A 205 3.15 -11.12 3.09
C LEU A 205 2.58 -11.11 1.67
N VAL A 206 2.28 -9.92 1.13
CA VAL A 206 1.75 -9.76 -0.23
C VAL A 206 2.87 -9.82 -1.27
N GLU A 207 4.03 -9.25 -0.96
CA GLU A 207 5.17 -9.21 -1.88
C GLU A 207 5.77 -10.61 -2.11
N GLU A 208 5.82 -11.46 -1.09
CA GLU A 208 6.22 -12.88 -1.25
C GLU A 208 5.32 -13.61 -2.25
N VAL A 209 4.03 -13.30 -2.29
CA VAL A 209 3.09 -13.86 -3.27
C VAL A 209 3.35 -13.31 -4.67
N ARG A 210 3.68 -12.02 -4.80
CA ARG A 210 4.00 -11.38 -6.08
C ARG A 210 5.29 -11.93 -6.69
N GLN A 211 6.26 -12.29 -5.86
CA GLN A 211 7.55 -12.80 -6.30
C GLN A 211 7.54 -14.30 -6.60
N ARG A 212 6.40 -15.00 -6.48
CA ARG A 212 6.30 -16.39 -6.94
C ARG A 212 6.68 -16.42 -8.43
N PRO A 213 7.72 -17.18 -8.81
CA PRO A 213 8.17 -17.23 -10.19
C PRO A 213 6.99 -17.65 -11.07
N SER A 214 6.67 -16.81 -12.06
CA SER A 214 5.72 -17.19 -13.10
C SER A 214 6.18 -18.50 -13.70
N LYS A 215 5.31 -19.52 -13.69
CA LYS A 215 5.61 -20.77 -14.40
C LYS A 215 5.95 -20.39 -15.84
N PRO A 216 7.16 -20.70 -16.33
CA PRO A 216 7.56 -20.27 -17.67
C PRO A 216 6.55 -20.85 -18.67
N MET A 217 6.00 -19.96 -19.50
CA MET A 217 4.95 -20.30 -20.47
C MET A 217 5.40 -21.37 -21.47
N CYS A 218 6.71 -21.48 -21.69
CA CYS A 218 7.35 -22.55 -22.45
C CYS A 218 8.54 -23.06 -21.64
N SER A 219 8.62 -24.38 -21.42
CA SER A 219 9.68 -25.02 -20.63
C SER A 219 10.92 -25.38 -21.45
N TYR A 220 10.99 -24.96 -22.72
CA TYR A 220 12.15 -25.18 -23.59
C TYR A 220 13.40 -24.50 -23.02
N ASN A 221 14.49 -25.26 -22.87
CA ASN A 221 15.79 -24.71 -22.46
C ASN A 221 16.43 -23.98 -23.65
N TRP A 222 15.96 -22.76 -23.87
CA TRP A 222 16.33 -21.94 -25.01
C TRP A 222 17.76 -21.39 -24.95
N ARG A 223 18.46 -21.53 -23.83
CA ARG A 223 19.81 -20.98 -23.63
C ARG A 223 20.86 -21.65 -24.52
N ASP A 224 20.61 -22.89 -24.94
CA ASP A 224 21.50 -23.66 -25.81
C ASP A 224 21.15 -23.50 -27.30
N SER A 225 20.13 -22.68 -27.62
CA SER A 225 19.74 -22.40 -29.00
C SER A 225 20.80 -21.55 -29.71
N HIS A 226 21.12 -21.90 -30.95
CA HIS A 226 22.00 -21.10 -31.80
C HIS A 226 21.44 -19.70 -32.13
N TRP A 227 20.16 -19.46 -31.83
CA TRP A 227 19.50 -18.16 -31.94
C TRP A 227 19.40 -17.40 -30.59
N ALA A 228 19.93 -17.95 -29.49
CA ALA A 228 19.75 -17.42 -28.13
C ALA A 228 20.24 -15.97 -27.96
N ASP A 229 21.25 -15.54 -28.71
CA ASP A 229 21.80 -14.17 -28.64
C ASP A 229 20.94 -13.12 -29.37
N ARG A 230 19.92 -13.55 -30.11
CA ARG A 230 19.04 -12.63 -30.84
C ARG A 230 18.08 -11.90 -29.89
N THR A 231 17.80 -10.64 -30.23
CA THR A 231 16.79 -9.86 -29.51
C THR A 231 15.38 -10.39 -29.81
N TYR A 232 14.43 -10.09 -28.95
CA TYR A 232 13.02 -10.48 -29.17
C TYR A 232 12.48 -9.98 -30.51
N GLN A 233 12.80 -8.74 -30.89
CA GLN A 233 12.39 -8.14 -32.16
C GLN A 233 12.98 -8.90 -33.36
N GLN A 234 14.28 -9.22 -33.31
CA GLN A 234 14.95 -10.01 -34.36
C GLN A 234 14.32 -11.40 -34.49
N LEU A 235 14.03 -12.07 -33.37
CA LEU A 235 13.37 -13.37 -33.38
C LEU A 235 11.97 -13.30 -33.97
N THR A 236 11.21 -12.26 -33.62
CA THR A 236 9.86 -12.03 -34.17
C THR A 236 9.93 -11.90 -35.69
N GLU A 237 10.82 -11.04 -36.21
CA GLU A 237 10.99 -10.87 -37.65
C GLU A 237 11.39 -12.17 -38.37
N ILE A 238 12.33 -12.93 -37.79
CA ILE A 238 12.78 -14.21 -38.36
C ILE A 238 11.62 -15.21 -38.38
N CYS A 239 10.88 -15.34 -37.28
CA CYS A 239 9.74 -16.25 -37.15
C CYS A 239 8.63 -15.90 -38.15
N THR A 240 8.28 -14.61 -38.26
CA THR A 240 7.29 -14.14 -39.25
C THR A 240 7.74 -14.43 -40.68
N ARG A 241 8.99 -14.14 -41.04
CA ARG A 241 9.50 -14.42 -42.40
C ARG A 241 9.54 -15.90 -42.73
N ARG A 242 9.72 -16.76 -41.72
CA ARG A 242 9.70 -18.22 -41.86
C ARG A 242 8.29 -18.82 -41.73
N GLY A 243 7.26 -18.00 -41.53
CA GLY A 243 5.87 -18.46 -41.48
C GLY A 243 5.45 -19.10 -40.16
N MET A 244 6.06 -18.74 -39.03
CA MET A 244 5.61 -19.21 -37.71
C MET A 244 4.15 -18.80 -37.47
N PRO A 245 3.25 -19.75 -37.13
CA PRO A 245 1.89 -19.43 -36.74
C PRO A 245 1.89 -18.72 -35.36
N GLY A 246 1.56 -17.42 -35.35
CA GLY A 246 1.42 -16.62 -34.13
C GLY A 246 2.74 -16.25 -33.44
N HIS A 247 2.62 -15.68 -32.23
CA HIS A 247 3.74 -15.19 -31.42
C HIS A 247 3.69 -15.68 -29.97
N GLY A 248 4.86 -15.99 -29.41
CA GLY A 248 5.04 -16.44 -28.05
C GLY A 248 6.25 -15.80 -27.36
N PRO A 249 6.55 -16.16 -26.11
CA PRO A 249 7.75 -15.74 -25.42
C PRO A 249 9.00 -16.22 -26.18
N LYS A 250 10.15 -15.61 -25.90
CA LYS A 250 11.43 -15.93 -26.54
C LYS A 250 11.71 -17.45 -26.61
N ALA A 251 11.42 -18.19 -25.54
CA ALA A 251 11.60 -19.64 -25.49
C ALA A 251 10.76 -20.40 -26.54
N ALA A 252 9.51 -19.98 -26.78
CA ALA A 252 8.60 -20.59 -27.75
C ALA A 252 9.05 -20.34 -29.20
N MET A 253 9.48 -19.10 -29.49
CA MET A 253 10.03 -18.75 -30.81
C MET A 253 11.32 -19.52 -31.11
N LEU A 254 12.18 -19.68 -30.09
CA LEU A 254 13.43 -20.44 -30.23
C LEU A 254 13.16 -21.94 -30.39
N LYS A 255 12.22 -22.51 -29.61
CA LYS A 255 11.75 -23.89 -29.77
C LYS A 255 11.30 -24.15 -31.20
N TRP A 256 10.42 -23.30 -31.73
CA TRP A 256 9.92 -23.43 -33.10
C TRP A 256 11.03 -23.31 -34.14
N LEU A 257 11.96 -22.38 -33.97
CA LEU A 257 13.09 -22.22 -34.90
C LEU A 257 14.08 -23.39 -34.90
N ASP A 258 14.24 -24.06 -33.76
CA ASP A 258 15.16 -25.19 -33.60
C ASP A 258 14.51 -26.54 -33.98
N THR A 259 13.22 -26.71 -33.69
CA THR A 259 12.53 -28.02 -33.81
C THR A 259 11.45 -28.06 -34.90
N GLY A 260 10.94 -26.90 -35.32
CA GLY A 260 9.74 -26.79 -36.15
C GLY A 260 8.42 -27.05 -35.41
N GLU A 261 8.48 -27.46 -34.14
CA GLU A 261 7.29 -27.78 -33.33
C GLU A 261 6.70 -26.52 -32.71
N LEU A 262 5.37 -26.41 -32.77
CA LEU A 262 4.61 -25.33 -32.16
C LEU A 262 3.54 -25.94 -31.24
N ASP A 263 3.67 -25.68 -29.93
CA ASP A 263 2.59 -25.93 -28.98
C ASP A 263 1.77 -24.66 -28.77
N TYR A 264 0.46 -24.73 -28.95
CA TYR A 264 -0.41 -23.57 -28.74
C TYR A 264 -0.38 -23.06 -27.29
N GLU A 265 -0.09 -23.92 -26.31
CA GLU A 265 0.15 -23.52 -24.92
C GLU A 265 1.36 -22.59 -24.76
N ASP A 266 2.33 -22.68 -25.66
CA ASP A 266 3.53 -21.85 -25.65
C ASP A 266 3.25 -20.45 -26.22
N LEU A 267 2.10 -20.19 -26.85
CA LEU A 267 1.77 -18.89 -27.46
C LEU A 267 1.09 -17.90 -26.51
N PHE A 268 1.17 -16.61 -26.84
CA PHE A 268 0.38 -15.57 -26.17
C PHE A 268 -1.11 -15.66 -26.52
N ILE A 269 -1.98 -15.27 -25.58
CA ILE A 269 -3.44 -15.30 -25.78
C ILE A 269 -3.87 -14.48 -27.01
N THR A 270 -3.25 -13.32 -27.23
CA THR A 270 -3.51 -12.46 -28.39
C THR A 270 -3.15 -13.15 -29.71
N SER A 271 -2.13 -13.99 -29.71
CA SER A 271 -1.74 -14.76 -30.89
C SER A 271 -2.73 -15.89 -31.19
N LEU A 272 -3.21 -16.58 -30.15
CA LEU A 272 -4.23 -17.61 -30.27
C LEU A 272 -5.55 -17.02 -30.80
N GLU A 273 -5.95 -15.84 -30.32
CA GLU A 273 -7.12 -15.12 -30.85
C GLU A 273 -6.97 -14.75 -32.33
N SER A 274 -5.78 -14.29 -32.74
CA SER A 274 -5.51 -13.99 -34.15
C SER A 274 -5.57 -15.25 -35.02
N LEU A 275 -4.95 -16.35 -34.57
CA LEU A 275 -4.99 -17.63 -35.28
C LEU A 275 -6.41 -18.17 -35.44
N CYS A 276 -7.23 -18.11 -34.38
CA CYS A 276 -8.64 -18.49 -34.46
C CYS A 276 -9.38 -17.65 -35.51
N LYS A 277 -9.17 -16.33 -35.55
CA LYS A 277 -9.81 -15.44 -36.53
C LYS A 277 -9.35 -15.71 -37.96
N GLU A 278 -8.06 -15.93 -38.17
CA GLU A 278 -7.49 -16.26 -39.48
C GLU A 278 -8.07 -17.56 -40.04
N ARG A 279 -8.40 -18.52 -39.17
CA ARG A 279 -9.05 -19.79 -39.52
C ARG A 279 -10.58 -19.75 -39.53
N GLY A 280 -11.19 -18.58 -39.32
CA GLY A 280 -12.66 -18.44 -39.29
C GLY A 280 -13.34 -19.11 -38.07
N LEU A 281 -12.59 -19.42 -37.01
CA LEU A 281 -13.09 -20.06 -35.81
C LEU A 281 -13.79 -19.05 -34.88
N PRO A 282 -14.95 -19.40 -34.29
CA PRO A 282 -15.71 -18.48 -33.46
C PRO A 282 -15.07 -18.29 -32.06
N CYS A 283 -14.17 -17.32 -31.93
CA CYS A 283 -13.59 -16.92 -30.64
C CYS A 283 -14.10 -15.55 -30.15
N LYS A 284 -14.39 -15.42 -28.85
CA LYS A 284 -14.71 -14.13 -28.19
C LYS A 284 -13.43 -13.54 -27.60
N SER A 285 -13.33 -12.21 -27.53
CA SER A 285 -12.19 -11.51 -26.90
C SER A 285 -12.05 -11.72 -25.38
N THR A 286 -13.00 -12.43 -24.77
CA THR A 286 -12.98 -12.81 -23.35
C THR A 286 -12.80 -14.32 -23.14
N SER A 287 -12.51 -15.08 -24.21
CA SER A 287 -12.28 -16.52 -24.12
C SER A 287 -11.02 -16.82 -23.30
N LYS A 288 -11.05 -17.89 -22.51
CA LYS A 288 -9.88 -18.31 -21.73
C LYS A 288 -8.84 -18.93 -22.67
N LYS A 289 -7.55 -18.84 -22.30
CA LYS A 289 -6.44 -19.39 -23.09
C LYS A 289 -6.64 -20.88 -23.41
N ASP A 290 -7.03 -21.68 -22.42
CA ASP A 290 -7.22 -23.13 -22.58
C ASP A 290 -8.33 -23.46 -23.59
N ASP A 291 -9.41 -22.66 -23.62
CA ASP A 291 -10.50 -22.83 -24.57
C ASP A 291 -10.04 -22.55 -26.01
N LEU A 292 -9.19 -21.53 -26.20
CA LEU A 292 -8.61 -21.19 -27.51
C LEU A 292 -7.63 -22.26 -28.00
N VAL A 293 -6.77 -22.77 -27.11
CA VAL A 293 -5.84 -23.86 -27.42
C VAL A 293 -6.60 -25.11 -27.86
N LYS A 294 -7.64 -25.49 -27.12
CA LYS A 294 -8.47 -26.65 -27.45
C LYS A 294 -9.12 -26.49 -28.83
N LEU A 295 -9.72 -25.33 -29.10
CA LEU A 295 -10.39 -25.05 -30.37
C LEU A 295 -9.44 -25.14 -31.58
N LEU A 296 -8.22 -24.64 -31.45
CA LEU A 296 -7.21 -24.71 -32.51
C LEU A 296 -6.73 -26.15 -32.78
N ARG A 297 -6.55 -26.95 -31.72
CA ARG A 297 -6.21 -28.37 -31.85
C ARG A 297 -7.31 -29.17 -32.54
N GLU A 298 -8.56 -29.00 -32.10
CA GLU A 298 -9.71 -29.68 -32.70
C GLU A 298 -9.86 -29.32 -34.18
N ASN A 299 -9.56 -28.08 -34.57
CA ASN A 299 -9.53 -27.71 -35.99
C ASN A 299 -8.40 -28.39 -36.76
N ASP A 300 -7.19 -28.45 -36.21
CA ASP A 300 -6.05 -29.12 -36.86
C ASP A 300 -6.29 -30.63 -37.02
N GLU A 301 -6.96 -31.27 -36.05
CA GLU A 301 -7.35 -32.68 -36.12
C GLU A 301 -8.45 -32.95 -37.18
N MET A 302 -9.26 -31.95 -37.54
CA MET A 302 -10.28 -32.08 -38.60
C MET A 302 -9.75 -31.80 -40.01
N GLU A 303 -8.57 -31.17 -40.14
CA GLU A 303 -7.94 -30.85 -41.43
C GLU A 303 -6.98 -31.96 -41.95
N VAL A 304 -6.79 -33.04 -41.19
CA VAL A 304 -5.97 -34.24 -41.52
C VAL A 304 -6.85 -35.38 -42.02
#